data_AF-A0A7V4Q5F7-F1
#
_entry.id   AF-A0A7V4Q5F7-F1
#
_cell.length_a   1.000
_cell.length_b   1.000
_cell.length_c   1.000
_cell.angle_alpha   90.00
_cell.angle_beta   90.00
_cell.angle_gamma   90.00
#
_symmetry.space_group_name_H-M   'P 1'
#
loop_
_entity.id
_entity.type
_entity.pdbx_description
1 polymer ?
#
loop_
_entity_poly.entity_id
_entity_poly.type
_entity_poly.pdbx_seq_one_letter_code
_entity_poly.pdbx_strand_id
1 'polypeptide(L)' 'ELALSKAAGRAGRVLVLELNTGQMVDDVRLSVGAGVQVSFYGRPPGAGSLPSPEELFEVIKKHYHQAAQ' A
#
# COMPACT_ATOMS: atom_id res chain seq x y z
N GLU A 1 7.36 2.19 -15.71
CA GLU A 1 7.22 3.38 -14.85
C GLU A 1 5.95 4.19 -15.06
N LEU A 2 5.62 4.66 -16.28
CA LEU A 2 4.53 5.63 -16.49
C LEU A 2 3.11 5.17 -16.07
N ALA A 3 2.80 3.88 -16.14
CA ALA A 3 1.46 3.35 -15.87
C ALA A 3 1.08 3.47 -14.38
N LEU A 4 2.00 3.11 -13.48
CA LEU A 4 1.77 3.17 -12.04
C LEU A 4 1.61 4.62 -11.58
N SER A 5 2.50 5.52 -12.01
CA SER A 5 2.38 6.96 -11.70
C SER A 5 1.06 7.55 -12.18
N LYS A 6 0.61 7.25 -13.42
CA LYS A 6 -0.67 7.73 -13.95
C LYS A 6 -1.86 7.24 -13.13
N ALA A 7 -1.90 5.94 -12.80
CA ALA A 7 -2.97 5.37 -12.00
C ALA A 7 -2.98 5.97 -10.58
N ALA A 8 -1.80 6.08 -9.97
CA ALA A 8 -1.61 6.65 -8.65
C ALA A 8 -2.00 8.14 -8.59
N GLY A 9 -1.65 8.93 -9.61
CA GLY A 9 -2.04 10.32 -9.71
C GLY A 9 -3.56 10.52 -9.81
N ARG A 10 -4.28 9.61 -10.48
CA ARG A 10 -5.76 9.62 -10.51
C ARG A 10 -6.38 9.18 -9.18
N ALA A 11 -5.77 8.21 -8.50
CA ALA A 11 -6.27 7.69 -7.23
C ALA A 11 -5.94 8.60 -6.03
N GLY A 12 -4.83 9.35 -6.09
CA GLY A 12 -4.29 10.20 -5.02
C GLY A 12 -3.65 9.44 -3.86
N ARG A 13 -3.94 8.15 -3.71
CA ARG A 13 -3.44 7.29 -2.62
C ARG A 13 -3.12 5.89 -3.12
N VAL A 14 -2.09 5.28 -2.55
CA VAL A 14 -1.65 3.91 -2.84
C VAL A 14 -1.41 3.19 -1.51
N LEU A 15 -1.96 2.00 -1.36
CA LEU A 15 -1.64 1.08 -0.25
C LEU A 15 -0.85 -0.09 -0.82
N VAL A 16 0.37 -0.29 -0.32
CA VAL A 16 1.25 -1.39 -0.70
C VAL A 16 1.12 -2.50 0.33
N LEU A 17 0.71 -3.68 -0.13
CA LEU A 17 0.56 -4.90 0.65
C LEU A 17 1.70 -5.86 0.29
N GLU A 18 2.53 -6.24 1.27
CA GLU A 18 3.64 -7.18 1.04
C GLU A 18 3.62 -8.33 2.05
N LEU A 19 4.02 -9.53 1.61
CA LEU A 19 4.25 -10.70 2.49
C LEU A 19 5.70 -10.73 3.00
N ASN A 20 6.24 -9.55 3.27
CA ASN A 20 7.56 -9.33 3.82
C ASN A 20 7.56 -8.01 4.65
N THR A 21 8.74 -7.54 5.04
CA THR A 21 8.92 -6.33 5.88
C THR A 21 9.17 -5.04 5.09
N GLY A 22 8.83 -5.00 3.80
CA GLY A 22 8.97 -3.84 2.92
C GLY A 22 10.20 -3.92 2.05
N GLN A 23 10.11 -4.69 0.96
CA GLN A 23 11.18 -4.79 -0.04
C GLN A 23 10.88 -3.92 -1.27
N MET A 24 9.61 -3.76 -1.64
CA MET A 24 9.22 -3.05 -2.88
C MET A 24 8.55 -1.70 -2.62
N VAL A 25 8.10 -1.42 -1.40
CA VAL A 25 7.37 -0.18 -1.09
C VAL A 25 8.17 1.09 -1.42
N ASP A 26 9.49 1.05 -1.27
CA ASP A 26 10.34 2.19 -1.62
C ASP A 26 10.43 2.40 -3.13
N ASP A 27 10.48 1.33 -3.93
CA ASP A 27 10.37 1.42 -5.39
C ASP A 27 9.01 1.98 -5.82
N VAL A 28 7.92 1.60 -5.13
CA VAL A 28 6.59 2.16 -5.38
C VAL A 28 6.55 3.65 -5.06
N ARG A 29 7.11 4.07 -3.91
CA ARG A 29 7.21 5.49 -3.52
C ARG A 29 7.95 6.31 -4.59
N LEU A 30 9.06 5.78 -5.09
CA LEU A 30 9.83 6.42 -6.17
C LEU A 30 9.03 6.46 -7.49
N SER A 31 8.29 5.40 -7.80
CA SER A 31 7.56 5.26 -9.06
C SER A 31 6.31 6.14 -9.16
N VAL A 32 5.64 6.46 -8.05
CA VAL A 32 4.36 7.20 -8.09
C VAL A 32 4.53 8.71 -8.23
N GLY A 33 5.68 9.26 -7.81
CA GLY A 33 5.98 10.69 -7.84
C GLY A 33 5.38 11.48 -6.66
N ALA A 34 5.67 12.78 -6.63
CA ALA A 34 5.26 13.66 -5.54
C ALA A 34 3.73 13.86 -5.47
N GLY A 35 3.19 14.02 -4.26
CA GLY A 35 1.77 14.34 -4.03
C GLY A 35 0.84 13.13 -3.94
N VAL A 36 1.34 11.91 -4.17
CA VAL A 36 0.59 10.67 -3.90
C VAL A 36 0.97 10.15 -2.52
N GLN A 37 -0.02 9.88 -1.67
CA GLN A 37 0.22 9.26 -0.37
C GLN A 37 0.39 7.75 -0.52
N VAL A 38 1.56 7.22 -0.11
CA VAL A 38 1.84 5.78 -0.10
C VAL A 38 1.82 5.24 1.33
N SER A 39 0.87 4.35 1.61
CA SER A 39 0.78 3.58 2.86
C SER A 39 1.34 2.17 2.68
N PHE A 40 1.78 1.54 3.75
CA PHE A 40 2.40 0.22 3.73
C PHE A 40 1.77 -0.70 4.78
N TYR A 41 1.48 -1.94 4.37
CA TYR A 41 1.21 -3.05 5.27
C TYR A 41 2.05 -4.25 4.85
N GLY A 42 2.98 -4.62 5.74
CA GLY A 42 3.85 -5.78 5.58
C GLY A 42 3.45 -6.89 6.52
N ARG A 43 3.41 -8.12 6.00
CA ARG A 43 3.26 -9.35 6.79
C ARG A 43 4.58 -10.10 6.79
N PRO A 44 5.33 -10.12 7.90
CA PRO A 44 6.61 -10.82 7.96
C PRO A 44 6.47 -12.32 7.65
N PRO A 45 7.50 -12.94 7.06
CA PRO A 45 7.53 -14.39 6.89
C PRO A 45 7.43 -15.08 8.26
N GLY A 46 6.65 -16.17 8.33
CA GLY A 46 6.38 -16.87 9.58
C GLY A 46 5.21 -16.32 10.41
N ALA A 47 4.58 -15.21 10.00
CA ALA A 47 3.37 -14.68 10.63
C ALA A 47 2.08 -15.47 10.32
N GLY A 48 2.20 -16.73 9.87
CA GLY A 48 1.08 -17.60 9.52
C GLY A 48 0.72 -17.61 8.03
N SER A 49 -0.52 -18.02 7.74
CA SER A 49 -1.06 -18.13 6.39
C SER A 49 -1.20 -16.78 5.68
N LEU A 50 -1.56 -16.82 4.40
CA LEU A 50 -1.99 -15.65 3.65
C LEU A 50 -3.06 -14.85 4.44
N PRO A 51 -2.99 -13.51 4.42
CA PRO A 51 -4.01 -12.68 5.06
C PRO A 51 -5.38 -12.97 4.43
N SER A 52 -6.42 -13.04 5.25
CA SER A 52 -7.77 -13.24 4.76
C SER A 52 -8.31 -11.98 4.09
N PRO A 53 -9.33 -12.09 3.21
CA PRO A 53 -9.99 -10.93 2.64
C PRO A 53 -10.50 -9.93 3.69
N GLU A 54 -11.00 -10.41 4.82
CA GLU A 54 -11.51 -9.60 5.93
C GLU A 54 -10.38 -8.83 6.62
N GLU A 55 -9.23 -9.48 6.82
CA GLU A 55 -8.04 -8.82 7.36
C GLU A 55 -7.59 -7.68 6.43
N LEU A 56 -7.49 -7.95 5.13
CA LEU A 56 -7.11 -6.95 4.13
C LEU A 56 -8.12 -5.79 4.08
N PHE A 57 -9.41 -6.08 4.23
CA PHE A 57 -10.45 -5.06 4.27
C PHE A 57 -10.29 -4.11 5.47
N GLU A 58 -9.99 -4.62 6.65
CA GLU A 58 -9.74 -3.77 7.82
C GLU A 58 -8.47 -2.93 7.68
N VAL A 59 -7.41 -3.48 7.06
CA VAL A 59 -6.21 -2.72 6.72
C VAL A 59 -6.55 -1.56 5.76
N ILE A 60 -7.32 -1.83 4.69
CA ILE A 60 -7.77 -0.80 3.75
C ILE A 60 -8.58 0.28 4.47
N LYS A 61 -9.57 -0.10 5.29
CA LYS A 61 -10.39 0.83 6.06
C LYS A 61 -9.56 1.71 6.98
N LYS A 62 -8.59 1.14 7.69
CA LYS A 62 -7.71 1.88 8.59
C LYS A 62 -6.97 2.98 7.84
N HIS A 63 -6.32 2.64 6.72
CA HIS A 63 -5.56 3.60 5.92
C HIS A 63 -6.44 4.61 5.17
N TYR A 64 -7.65 4.22 4.78
CA TYR A 64 -8.59 5.12 4.13
C TYR A 64 -9.06 6.26 5.06
N HIS A 65 -9.43 5.92 6.30
CA HIS A 65 -9.92 6.90 7.28
C HIS A 65 -8.81 7.77 7.90
N GLN A 66 -7.60 7.23 8.11
CA GLN A 66 -6.47 7.98 8.67
C GLN A 66 -6.05 9.20 7.83
N ALA A 67 -6.34 9.17 6.53
CA ALA A 67 -6.02 10.28 5.64
C ALA A 67 -7.23 11.19 5.35
N ALA A 68 -8.41 10.90 5.91
CA ALA A 68 -9.58 11.79 5.88
C ALA A 68 -9.64 12.75 7.09
N GLN A 69 -8.71 12.59 8.03
CA GLN A 69 -8.43 13.48 9.17
C GLN A 69 -7.21 14.35 8.81
#